data_AF-A0A937NN78-F1
#
_entry.id   AF-A0A937NN78-F1
#
_cell.length_a   1.000
_cell.length_b   1.000
_cell.length_c   1.000
_cell.angle_alpha   90.00
_cell.angle_beta   90.00
_cell.angle_gamma   90.00
#
_symmetry.space_group_name_H-M   'P 1'
#
loop_
_entity.id
_entity.type
_entity.pdbx_description
1 polymer ?
#
loop_
_entity_poly.entity_id
_entity_poly.type
_entity_poly.pdbx_seq_one_letter_code
_entity_poly.pdbx_strand_id
1 'polypeptide(L)'
;MTKYLVVSAAVICFLFLGCANQDDSPTEDLSASVLESGLSLEEEAMEPVVIEKSVVAEVKEASVKPAASETSKKFIIYTEKSSRDNHYIPSGFMGDYSDIRMNLGAKDDPHSGEDCIEFVYLPKRSQGAGWAGVYWLNPANNWGTIDGGYDLSGSSKLNFWARGKQGGETIQEFKVGGIYGKHSDSDTAGIGPAVLSKEWTEYSIPLDNKDLTYIIGGFVWSTNLDSNPEGATFYLDDIAFE
;
A
#
# COMPACT_ATOMS: atom_id res chain seq x y z
N MET A 1 -17.82 50.24 52.87
CA MET A 1 -16.86 50.65 51.83
C MET A 1 -17.39 50.14 50.50
N THR A 2 -18.32 50.88 49.91
CA THR A 2 -18.09 51.91 48.86
C THR A 2 -18.03 51.26 47.48
N LYS A 3 -19.06 51.60 46.70
CA LYS A 3 -19.38 51.27 45.32
C LYS A 3 -18.40 51.91 44.31
N TYR A 4 -18.71 51.71 43.03
CA TYR A 4 -18.31 52.45 41.81
C TYR A 4 -17.11 51.82 41.07
N LEU A 5 -17.06 51.75 39.74
CA LEU A 5 -17.76 52.51 38.70
C LEU A 5 -17.70 51.77 37.35
N VAL A 6 -18.79 51.89 36.59
CA VAL A 6 -18.93 51.61 35.15
C VAL A 6 -18.10 52.61 34.33
N VAL A 7 -17.44 52.18 33.25
CA VAL A 7 -17.18 53.06 32.09
C VAL A 7 -17.50 52.30 30.80
N SER A 8 -18.26 52.99 29.95
CA SER A 8 -18.81 52.60 28.66
C SER A 8 -18.09 53.35 27.53
N ALA A 9 -18.38 52.98 26.28
CA ALA A 9 -18.13 53.68 25.01
C ALA A 9 -16.68 53.65 24.47
N ALA A 10 -16.39 53.67 23.16
CA ALA A 10 -17.14 53.55 21.91
C ALA A 10 -16.10 53.48 20.75
N VAL A 11 -16.50 52.83 19.65
CA VAL A 11 -16.25 53.19 18.24
C VAL A 11 -14.87 53.75 17.83
N ILE A 12 -14.14 52.99 16.99
CA ILE A 12 -13.39 53.58 15.85
C ILE A 12 -13.60 52.71 14.60
N CYS A 13 -14.28 53.33 13.64
CA CYS A 13 -14.40 52.94 12.25
C CYS A 13 -13.13 53.38 11.52
N PHE A 14 -12.47 52.49 10.78
CA PHE A 14 -11.53 52.90 9.72
C PHE A 14 -11.94 52.24 8.41
N LEU A 15 -12.41 53.12 7.51
CA LEU A 15 -12.60 52.91 6.09
C LEU A 15 -11.25 52.58 5.44
N PHE A 16 -11.19 51.51 4.65
CA PHE A 16 -10.29 51.46 3.51
C PHE A 16 -11.12 51.33 2.23
N LEU A 17 -11.09 52.44 1.49
CA LEU A 17 -11.45 52.55 0.08
C LEU A 17 -10.39 51.81 -0.74
N GLY A 18 -10.80 50.93 -1.65
CA GLY A 18 -9.92 50.32 -2.65
C GLY A 18 -10.75 49.86 -3.84
N CYS A 19 -10.71 50.65 -4.92
CA CYS A 19 -11.39 50.42 -6.18
C CYS A 19 -10.82 49.20 -6.92
N ALA A 20 -11.68 48.38 -7.53
CA ALA A 20 -11.32 47.60 -8.72
C ALA A 20 -12.58 47.33 -9.55
N ASN A 21 -12.45 47.59 -10.84
CA ASN A 21 -13.49 47.63 -11.86
C ASN A 21 -14.06 46.24 -12.22
N GLN A 22 -15.30 46.29 -12.70
CA GLN A 22 -15.97 45.28 -13.52
C GLN A 22 -15.13 44.86 -14.72
N ASP A 23 -15.16 43.56 -15.02
CA ASP A 23 -15.20 43.06 -16.39
C ASP A 23 -16.16 41.86 -16.44
N ASP A 24 -17.25 42.04 -17.18
CA ASP A 24 -18.26 41.06 -17.56
C ASP A 24 -17.69 40.08 -18.60
N SER A 25 -17.96 38.78 -18.45
CA SER A 25 -18.10 37.89 -19.60
C SER A 25 -18.98 36.67 -19.26
N PRO A 26 -19.70 36.12 -20.26
CA PRO A 26 -21.02 35.52 -20.04
C PRO A 26 -20.98 34.00 -19.83
N THR A 27 -21.99 33.53 -19.10
CA THR A 27 -22.45 32.15 -18.99
C THR A 27 -22.94 31.63 -20.35
N GLU A 28 -22.38 30.52 -20.83
CA GLU A 28 -23.01 29.71 -21.88
C GLU A 28 -23.60 28.42 -21.29
N ASP A 29 -24.89 28.31 -21.56
CA ASP A 29 -25.81 27.21 -21.34
C ASP A 29 -25.64 26.22 -22.49
N LEU A 30 -25.18 24.99 -22.21
CA LEU A 30 -25.12 23.93 -23.21
C LEU A 30 -26.23 22.92 -22.97
N SER A 31 -27.35 23.22 -23.64
CA SER A 31 -28.47 22.35 -23.91
C SER A 31 -28.06 21.01 -24.53
N ALA A 32 -28.76 19.97 -24.08
CA ALA A 32 -28.72 18.61 -24.60
C ALA A 32 -29.15 18.56 -26.07
N SER A 33 -28.36 17.89 -26.90
CA SER A 33 -28.82 17.39 -28.20
C SER A 33 -28.55 15.89 -28.28
N VAL A 34 -29.65 15.15 -28.32
CA VAL A 34 -29.73 13.72 -28.62
C VAL A 34 -29.54 13.57 -30.13
N LEU A 35 -28.54 12.79 -30.54
CA LEU A 35 -28.45 12.24 -31.89
C LEU A 35 -28.27 10.73 -31.78
N GLU A 36 -29.41 10.04 -31.92
CA GLU A 36 -29.42 8.65 -32.35
C GLU A 36 -28.96 8.59 -33.81
N SER A 37 -27.94 7.77 -34.07
CA SER A 37 -27.77 7.14 -35.37
C SER A 37 -27.09 5.80 -35.13
N GLY A 38 -27.85 4.74 -35.42
CA GLY A 38 -27.38 3.38 -35.30
C GLY A 38 -26.38 3.01 -36.38
N LEU A 39 -25.54 2.02 -36.08
CA LEU A 39 -25.04 1.13 -37.12
C LEU A 39 -24.69 -0.24 -36.52
N SER A 40 -25.41 -1.21 -37.07
CA SER A 40 -25.22 -2.66 -37.16
C SER A 40 -24.17 -3.37 -36.32
N LEU A 41 -24.70 -4.32 -35.54
CA LEU A 41 -24.11 -5.55 -35.08
C LEU A 41 -23.56 -6.38 -36.26
N GLU A 42 -22.31 -6.82 -36.15
CA GLU A 42 -21.81 -8.03 -36.82
C GLU A 42 -21.26 -8.94 -35.73
N GLU A 43 -22.11 -9.88 -35.33
CA GLU A 43 -21.83 -11.01 -34.45
C GLU A 43 -21.27 -12.14 -35.34
N GLU A 44 -19.95 -12.27 -35.42
CA GLU A 44 -19.35 -13.47 -36.03
C GLU A 44 -19.30 -14.60 -34.99
N ALA A 45 -20.30 -15.46 -35.08
CA ALA A 45 -20.33 -16.77 -34.46
C ALA A 45 -19.28 -17.68 -35.12
N MET A 46 -18.23 -18.03 -34.37
CA MET A 46 -17.37 -19.15 -34.72
C MET A 46 -18.04 -20.44 -34.27
N GLU A 47 -18.55 -21.20 -35.23
CA GLU A 47 -19.16 -22.51 -35.01
C GLU A 47 -18.17 -23.53 -34.42
N PRO A 48 -18.64 -24.46 -33.56
CA PRO A 48 -17.80 -25.49 -32.99
C PRO A 48 -17.48 -26.58 -34.01
N VAL A 49 -16.19 -26.80 -34.27
CA VAL A 49 -15.69 -27.96 -35.00
C VAL A 49 -15.85 -29.20 -34.12
N VAL A 50 -16.70 -30.13 -34.56
CA VAL A 50 -16.86 -31.48 -34.00
C VAL A 50 -16.20 -32.49 -34.95
N ILE A 51 -15.95 -33.70 -34.42
CA ILE A 51 -15.56 -34.99 -35.02
C ILE A 51 -14.04 -35.12 -35.32
N GLU A 52 -13.27 -36.13 -34.86
CA GLU A 52 -13.60 -37.55 -34.66
C GLU A 52 -12.90 -38.24 -33.48
N LYS A 53 -13.61 -39.27 -32.99
CA LYS A 53 -13.29 -40.17 -31.89
C LYS A 53 -12.49 -41.37 -32.43
N SER A 54 -11.18 -41.41 -32.17
CA SER A 54 -10.32 -42.60 -32.24
C SER A 54 -8.98 -42.20 -31.58
N VAL A 55 -8.25 -42.94 -30.76
CA VAL A 55 -8.14 -44.36 -30.43
C VAL A 55 -7.69 -44.39 -28.95
N VAL A 56 -8.27 -45.29 -28.15
CA VAL A 56 -7.82 -45.52 -26.77
C VAL A 56 -6.47 -46.24 -26.85
N ALA A 57 -5.38 -45.53 -26.61
CA ALA A 57 -4.06 -46.12 -26.40
C ALA A 57 -3.71 -46.01 -24.92
N GLU A 58 -3.65 -47.18 -24.28
CA GLU A 58 -3.20 -47.39 -22.92
C GLU A 58 -1.75 -46.91 -22.78
N VAL A 59 -1.56 -45.72 -22.22
CA VAL A 59 -0.23 -45.21 -21.84
C VAL A 59 0.05 -45.69 -20.43
N LYS A 60 0.92 -46.70 -20.33
CA LYS A 60 1.53 -47.14 -19.06
C LYS A 60 2.09 -45.92 -18.32
N GLU A 61 1.68 -45.77 -17.05
CA GLU A 61 2.29 -44.84 -16.10
C GLU A 61 3.81 -45.05 -16.04
N ALA A 62 4.55 -44.20 -16.75
CA ALA A 62 5.94 -43.95 -16.43
C ALA A 62 5.94 -43.00 -15.23
N SER A 63 6.40 -43.52 -14.08
CA SER A 63 6.65 -42.76 -12.86
C SER A 63 7.56 -41.56 -13.15
N VAL A 64 6.96 -40.38 -13.33
CA VAL A 64 7.68 -39.12 -13.30
C VAL A 64 7.88 -38.77 -11.82
N LYS A 65 9.09 -39.04 -11.35
CA LYS A 65 9.62 -38.52 -10.09
C LYS A 65 9.42 -37.00 -10.08
N PRO A 66 8.85 -36.38 -9.02
CA PRO A 66 8.77 -34.92 -8.96
C PRO A 66 10.19 -34.37 -9.04
N ALA A 67 10.45 -33.51 -10.02
CA ALA A 67 11.62 -32.65 -10.01
C ALA A 67 11.55 -31.85 -8.71
N ALA A 68 12.57 -32.01 -7.86
CA ALA A 68 12.70 -31.18 -6.68
C ALA A 68 12.71 -29.73 -7.14
N SER A 69 11.70 -28.97 -6.71
CA SER A 69 11.71 -27.51 -6.78
C SER A 69 13.04 -27.07 -6.18
N GLU A 70 13.89 -26.44 -6.99
CA GLU A 70 15.01 -25.69 -6.44
C GLU A 70 14.39 -24.63 -5.54
N THR A 71 14.55 -24.82 -4.23
CA THR A 71 14.10 -23.84 -3.25
C THR A 71 14.94 -22.59 -3.45
N SER A 72 14.39 -21.59 -4.15
CA SER A 72 14.99 -20.26 -4.16
C SER A 72 15.15 -19.82 -2.69
N LYS A 73 16.34 -19.33 -2.36
CA LYS A 73 16.67 -19.00 -0.98
C LYS A 73 15.89 -17.73 -0.62
N LYS A 74 14.84 -17.87 0.21
CA LYS A 74 14.04 -16.75 0.68
C LYS A 74 14.89 -15.75 1.48
N PHE A 75 14.69 -14.46 1.26
CA PHE A 75 15.22 -13.40 2.12
C PHE A 75 14.09 -12.84 2.99
N ILE A 76 14.13 -13.14 4.28
CA ILE A 76 13.02 -12.91 5.22
C ILE A 76 13.07 -11.49 5.78
N ILE A 77 11.97 -10.75 5.67
CA ILE A 77 11.76 -9.49 6.39
C ILE A 77 11.07 -9.78 7.74
N TYR A 78 10.05 -10.62 7.73
CA TYR A 78 9.31 -11.01 8.93
C TYR A 78 8.78 -12.44 8.83
N THR A 79 8.92 -13.20 9.91
CA THR A 79 8.28 -14.51 10.13
C THR A 79 7.67 -14.58 11.52
N GLU A 80 8.40 -14.18 12.57
CA GLU A 80 7.90 -14.05 13.93
C GLU A 80 8.66 -12.94 14.64
N LYS A 81 8.07 -12.29 15.64
CA LYS A 81 8.71 -11.21 16.42
C LYS A 81 10.08 -11.59 16.97
N SER A 82 10.20 -12.82 17.45
CA SER A 82 11.42 -13.31 18.12
C SER A 82 12.44 -13.92 17.16
N SER A 83 12.08 -14.06 15.88
CA SER A 83 12.95 -14.69 14.90
C SER A 83 14.21 -13.86 14.66
N ARG A 84 15.35 -14.56 14.64
CA ARG A 84 16.65 -13.97 14.32
C ARG A 84 16.89 -13.86 12.82
N ASP A 85 16.02 -14.46 12.02
CA ASP A 85 16.10 -14.46 10.56
C ASP A 85 15.42 -13.22 9.94
N ASN A 86 14.72 -12.42 10.75
CA ASN A 86 14.13 -11.16 10.30
C ASN A 86 15.20 -10.16 9.89
N HIS A 87 15.11 -9.67 8.66
CA HIS A 87 15.89 -8.56 8.16
C HIS A 87 15.05 -7.28 8.14
N TYR A 88 15.73 -6.13 8.07
CA TYR A 88 15.15 -4.78 8.17
C TYR A 88 14.46 -4.49 9.52
N ILE A 89 14.18 -3.21 9.77
CA ILE A 89 13.57 -2.74 11.02
C ILE A 89 12.43 -1.77 10.69
N PRO A 90 11.18 -2.02 11.14
CA PRO A 90 10.04 -1.12 10.92
C PRO A 90 10.21 0.15 11.73
N SER A 91 10.97 1.09 11.17
CA SER A 91 11.47 2.28 11.84
C SER A 91 11.17 3.54 11.06
N GLY A 92 10.86 3.42 9.76
CA GLY A 92 10.56 4.55 8.90
C GLY A 92 9.09 4.96 8.99
N PHE A 93 8.67 5.51 10.13
CA PHE A 93 7.31 6.06 10.27
C PHE A 93 7.17 7.36 9.46
N MET A 94 6.08 7.49 8.72
CA MET A 94 5.82 8.59 7.79
C MET A 94 4.43 9.18 7.93
N GLY A 95 4.25 10.39 7.40
CA GLY A 95 2.97 11.09 7.38
C GLY A 95 2.51 11.43 8.80
N ASP A 96 1.25 11.15 9.09
CA ASP A 96 0.66 11.24 10.42
C ASP A 96 1.17 10.09 11.33
N TYR A 97 2.48 10.01 11.56
CA TYR A 97 3.11 8.90 12.29
C TYR A 97 2.58 8.71 13.73
N SER A 98 2.08 9.77 14.39
CA SER A 98 1.48 9.65 15.73
C SER A 98 0.12 8.94 15.71
N ASP A 99 -0.43 8.71 14.53
CA ASP A 99 -1.69 8.02 14.30
C ASP A 99 -1.52 6.51 14.10
N ILE A 100 -0.28 6.01 14.10
CA ILE A 100 0.05 4.60 13.94
C ILE A 100 0.37 3.97 15.30
N ARG A 101 -0.23 2.81 15.57
CA ARG A 101 0.28 1.86 16.57
C ARG A 101 0.71 0.59 15.86
N MET A 102 1.78 0.00 16.38
CA MET A 102 2.36 -1.22 15.84
C MET A 102 2.62 -2.20 16.97
N ASN A 103 2.20 -3.44 16.78
CA ASN A 103 2.53 -4.58 17.63
C ASN A 103 3.15 -5.68 16.76
N LEU A 104 4.46 -5.89 16.88
CA LEU A 104 5.21 -6.84 16.06
C LEU A 104 4.99 -8.32 16.43
N GLY A 105 4.26 -8.61 17.50
CA GLY A 105 4.00 -9.98 17.96
C GLY A 105 2.57 -10.12 18.48
N ALA A 106 1.61 -9.73 17.64
CA ALA A 106 0.20 -9.95 17.89
C ALA A 106 -0.12 -11.43 17.76
N LYS A 107 -0.88 -11.96 18.72
CA LYS A 107 -1.26 -13.38 18.77
C LYS A 107 -2.68 -13.64 18.26
N ASP A 108 -3.31 -12.61 17.71
CA ASP A 108 -4.64 -12.72 17.12
C ASP A 108 -4.52 -13.35 15.74
N ASP A 109 -4.90 -14.62 15.64
CA ASP A 109 -5.01 -15.36 14.37
C ASP A 109 -3.85 -15.10 13.39
N PRO A 110 -2.59 -15.42 13.77
CA PRO A 110 -1.46 -15.30 12.87
C PRO A 110 -1.62 -16.26 11.69
N HIS A 111 -1.07 -15.89 10.52
CA HIS A 111 -1.15 -16.75 9.34
C HIS A 111 -0.27 -17.99 9.52
N SER A 112 0.95 -17.77 10.02
CA SER A 112 1.92 -18.81 10.35
C SER A 112 2.47 -18.62 11.76
N GLY A 113 3.06 -19.68 12.33
CA GLY A 113 3.81 -19.56 13.58
C GLY A 113 2.96 -19.18 14.79
N GLU A 114 3.54 -18.35 15.69
CA GLU A 114 2.94 -17.97 16.98
C GLU A 114 2.44 -16.53 17.04
N ASP A 115 2.96 -15.64 16.19
CA ASP A 115 2.60 -14.24 16.17
C ASP A 115 2.72 -13.62 14.77
N CYS A 116 1.98 -12.54 14.56
CA CYS A 116 1.99 -11.73 13.35
C CYS A 116 2.18 -10.25 13.71
N ILE A 117 2.31 -9.38 12.71
CA ILE A 117 2.36 -7.93 12.92
C ILE A 117 0.94 -7.37 12.89
N GLU A 118 0.57 -6.58 13.88
CA GLU A 118 -0.66 -5.77 13.88
C GLU A 118 -0.31 -4.28 13.73
N PHE A 119 -1.05 -3.61 12.85
CA PHE A 119 -1.09 -2.16 12.75
C PHE A 119 -2.48 -1.62 13.07
N VAL A 120 -2.51 -0.49 13.77
CA VAL A 120 -3.70 0.32 13.98
C VAL A 120 -3.43 1.73 13.48
N TYR A 121 -4.18 2.16 12.47
CA TYR A 121 -4.20 3.53 11.97
C TYR A 121 -5.44 4.27 12.52
N LEU A 122 -5.22 5.42 13.17
CA LEU A 122 -6.27 6.30 13.67
C LEU A 122 -6.24 7.64 12.93
N PRO A 123 -7.19 7.97 12.04
CA PRO A 123 -7.02 9.06 11.08
C PRO A 123 -7.32 10.44 11.70
N LYS A 124 -6.50 10.86 12.67
CA LYS A 124 -6.67 12.11 13.43
C LYS A 124 -6.00 13.30 12.76
N ARG A 125 -5.13 13.04 11.77
CA ARG A 125 -4.29 14.03 11.12
C ARG A 125 -3.33 14.70 12.11
N SER A 126 -2.72 13.90 13.00
CA SER A 126 -1.88 14.44 14.08
C SER A 126 -0.69 15.27 13.58
N GLN A 127 -0.21 15.05 12.35
CA GLN A 127 0.83 15.84 11.68
C GLN A 127 0.26 16.70 10.53
N GLY A 128 -1.05 16.64 10.27
CA GLY A 128 -1.75 17.38 9.22
C GLY A 128 -1.72 16.74 7.84
N ALA A 129 -1.08 15.57 7.66
CA ALA A 129 -0.79 14.99 6.36
C ALA A 129 -2.01 14.34 5.67
N GLY A 130 -2.92 13.74 6.45
CA GLY A 130 -4.06 12.97 5.92
C GLY A 130 -3.69 11.55 5.47
N TRP A 131 -2.45 11.12 5.68
CA TRP A 131 -1.94 9.80 5.34
C TRP A 131 -0.85 9.37 6.31
N ALA A 132 -0.62 8.07 6.44
CA ALA A 132 0.42 7.53 7.31
C ALA A 132 0.97 6.21 6.74
N GLY A 133 2.20 5.86 7.11
CA GLY A 133 2.83 4.62 6.66
C GLY A 133 4.08 4.27 7.46
N VAL A 134 4.57 3.05 7.29
CA VAL A 134 5.77 2.54 7.97
C VAL A 134 6.66 1.79 6.99
N TYR A 135 7.91 2.22 6.88
CA TYR A 135 8.99 1.50 6.19
C TYR A 135 9.76 0.57 7.13
N TRP A 136 10.09 -0.59 6.60
CA TRP A 136 11.17 -1.46 7.06
C TRP A 136 12.47 -1.00 6.40
N LEU A 137 13.38 -0.48 7.24
CA LEU A 137 14.63 0.15 6.80
C LEU A 137 15.85 -0.63 7.27
N ASN A 138 16.94 -0.57 6.50
CA ASN A 138 18.24 -1.06 6.91
C ASN A 138 19.38 -0.04 6.66
N PRO A 139 20.16 0.33 7.70
CA PRO A 139 19.86 0.15 9.12
C PRO A 139 18.57 0.89 9.54
N ALA A 140 18.16 0.74 10.80
CA ALA A 140 16.98 1.44 11.32
C ALA A 140 17.07 2.95 11.08
N ASN A 141 15.95 3.57 10.70
CA ASN A 141 15.83 5.00 10.39
C ASN A 141 16.74 5.50 9.24
N ASN A 142 17.19 4.60 8.34
CA ASN A 142 18.00 5.01 7.20
C ASN A 142 17.13 5.59 6.07
N TRP A 143 17.14 6.91 5.93
CA TRP A 143 16.49 7.65 4.83
C TRP A 143 17.48 7.98 3.70
N GLY A 144 18.40 7.07 3.40
CA GLY A 144 19.41 7.22 2.34
C GLY A 144 20.60 8.11 2.71
N THR A 145 20.78 8.43 4.00
CA THR A 145 21.90 9.24 4.49
C THR A 145 23.06 8.39 5.00
N ILE A 146 22.82 7.11 5.26
CA ILE A 146 23.78 6.15 5.81
C ILE A 146 23.89 4.99 4.84
N ASP A 147 25.10 4.44 4.72
CA ASP A 147 25.29 3.19 3.99
C ASP A 147 24.68 2.00 4.75
N GLY A 148 24.23 0.99 4.03
CA GLY A 148 23.46 -0.12 4.55
C GLY A 148 22.81 -0.88 3.40
N GLY A 149 21.51 -1.13 3.54
CA GLY A 149 20.76 -1.87 2.55
C GLY A 149 21.22 -3.31 2.37
N TYR A 150 20.53 -4.02 1.49
CA TYR A 150 20.88 -5.39 1.09
C TYR A 150 20.92 -5.51 -0.42
N ASP A 151 21.76 -6.41 -0.91
CA ASP A 151 21.70 -6.91 -2.28
C ASP A 151 20.67 -8.05 -2.32
N LEU A 152 19.57 -7.80 -3.02
CA LEU A 152 18.45 -8.71 -3.20
C LEU A 152 18.35 -9.19 -4.66
N SER A 153 19.43 -9.04 -5.43
CA SER A 153 19.52 -9.49 -6.82
C SER A 153 19.16 -10.97 -6.94
N GLY A 154 18.38 -11.28 -7.98
CA GLY A 154 17.86 -12.64 -8.22
C GLY A 154 16.50 -12.91 -7.59
N SER A 155 16.00 -12.02 -6.72
CA SER A 155 14.61 -12.07 -6.27
C SER A 155 13.68 -11.67 -7.42
N SER A 156 12.66 -12.47 -7.66
CA SER A 156 11.66 -12.27 -8.71
C SER A 156 10.39 -11.61 -8.17
N LYS A 157 10.14 -11.71 -6.87
CA LYS A 157 8.98 -11.12 -6.20
C LYS A 157 9.24 -10.88 -4.72
N LEU A 158 8.42 -10.03 -4.12
CA LEU A 158 8.24 -9.98 -2.67
C LEU A 158 6.83 -10.48 -2.34
N ASN A 159 6.74 -11.51 -1.51
CA ASN A 159 5.50 -12.11 -1.04
C ASN A 159 5.23 -11.73 0.41
N PHE A 160 3.95 -11.58 0.74
CA PHE A 160 3.48 -11.35 2.10
C PHE A 160 2.01 -11.72 2.25
N TRP A 161 1.59 -11.99 3.47
CA TRP A 161 0.18 -12.20 3.81
C TRP A 161 -0.38 -10.97 4.50
N ALA A 162 -1.61 -10.61 4.15
CA ALA A 162 -2.32 -9.53 4.81
C ALA A 162 -3.79 -9.86 5.04
N ARG A 163 -4.33 -9.37 6.15
CA ARG A 163 -5.78 -9.35 6.43
C ARG A 163 -6.18 -8.08 7.16
N GLY A 164 -7.41 -7.63 6.93
CA GLY A 164 -8.07 -6.62 7.73
C GLY A 164 -8.72 -7.23 8.97
N LYS A 165 -8.96 -6.43 10.01
CA LYS A 165 -9.69 -6.87 11.20
C LYS A 165 -11.17 -7.08 10.92
N GLN A 166 -11.75 -6.18 10.13
CA GLN A 166 -13.16 -6.19 9.75
C GLN A 166 -13.35 -6.65 8.30
N GLY A 167 -12.33 -6.49 7.46
CA GLY A 167 -12.44 -6.55 6.01
C GLY A 167 -12.92 -5.21 5.46
N GLY A 168 -12.36 -4.80 4.31
CA GLY A 168 -12.62 -3.50 3.69
C GLY A 168 -11.59 -2.42 4.05
N GLU A 169 -10.70 -2.66 5.03
CA GLU A 169 -9.55 -1.79 5.27
C GLU A 169 -8.73 -1.65 3.99
N THR A 170 -8.41 -0.42 3.60
CA THR A 170 -7.70 -0.16 2.33
C THR A 170 -6.29 0.31 2.59
N ILE A 171 -5.30 -0.39 2.03
CA ILE A 171 -3.90 0.04 2.01
C ILE A 171 -3.63 0.63 0.63
N GLN A 172 -3.18 1.88 0.59
CA GLN A 172 -3.01 2.61 -0.67
C GLN A 172 -1.84 2.09 -1.47
N GLU A 173 -0.76 1.71 -0.79
CA GLU A 173 0.44 1.21 -1.44
C GLU A 173 1.13 0.20 -0.52
N PHE A 174 1.53 -0.94 -1.09
CA PHE A 174 2.61 -1.77 -0.61
C PHE A 174 3.77 -1.65 -1.59
N LYS A 175 5.00 -1.48 -1.09
CA LYS A 175 6.14 -1.21 -1.96
C LYS A 175 7.46 -1.72 -1.38
N VAL A 176 8.44 -1.91 -2.26
CA VAL A 176 9.86 -2.06 -1.96
C VAL A 176 10.66 -0.94 -2.62
N GLY A 177 11.77 -0.58 -1.98
CA GLY A 177 12.73 0.40 -2.47
C GLY A 177 12.20 1.83 -2.43
N GLY A 178 12.81 2.71 -3.22
CA GLY A 178 12.39 4.10 -3.38
C GLY A 178 12.76 5.02 -2.21
N ILE A 179 13.78 4.68 -1.42
CA ILE A 179 14.50 5.59 -0.55
C ILE A 179 15.53 6.36 -1.39
N TYR A 180 15.46 7.69 -1.35
CA TYR A 180 16.35 8.58 -2.12
C TYR A 180 17.24 9.41 -1.20
N GLY A 181 18.53 9.43 -1.49
CA GLY A 181 19.53 10.15 -0.71
C GLY A 181 20.94 9.99 -1.28
N LYS A 182 21.95 10.21 -0.43
CA LYS A 182 23.35 9.94 -0.78
C LYS A 182 23.57 8.46 -1.13
N HIS A 183 22.89 7.59 -0.39
CA HIS A 183 22.80 6.16 -0.61
C HIS A 183 21.35 5.90 -1.02
N SER A 184 21.06 5.94 -2.33
CA SER A 184 19.70 5.71 -2.83
C SER A 184 19.48 4.23 -3.11
N ASP A 185 18.23 3.79 -2.98
CA ASP A 185 17.82 2.48 -3.48
C ASP A 185 18.05 2.40 -4.98
N SER A 186 18.46 1.22 -5.46
CA SER A 186 18.75 0.96 -6.87
C SER A 186 17.50 0.99 -7.75
N ASP A 187 16.34 0.58 -7.21
CA ASP A 187 15.06 0.63 -7.91
C ASP A 187 13.89 0.64 -6.89
N THR A 188 12.66 0.61 -7.40
CA THR A 188 11.44 0.50 -6.63
C THR A 188 10.35 -0.26 -7.40
N ALA A 189 9.50 -0.97 -6.66
CA ALA A 189 8.32 -1.63 -7.19
C ALA A 189 7.21 -1.65 -6.12
N GLY A 190 5.95 -1.60 -6.53
CA GLY A 190 4.83 -1.60 -5.59
C GLY A 190 3.53 -2.02 -6.23
N ILE A 191 2.54 -2.30 -5.38
CA ILE A 191 1.17 -2.61 -5.73
C ILE A 191 0.24 -1.73 -4.90
N GLY A 192 -0.95 -1.46 -5.42
CA GLY A 192 -1.99 -0.76 -4.69
C GLY A 192 -3.00 -0.07 -5.61
N PRO A 193 -4.15 0.37 -5.07
CA PRO A 193 -4.60 0.12 -3.70
C PRO A 193 -5.02 -1.33 -3.48
N ALA A 194 -4.85 -1.83 -2.25
CA ALA A 194 -5.25 -3.15 -1.81
C ALA A 194 -6.38 -3.02 -0.78
N VAL A 195 -7.57 -3.54 -1.11
CA VAL A 195 -8.67 -3.68 -0.17
C VAL A 195 -8.51 -5.03 0.53
N LEU A 196 -8.28 -5.00 1.84
CA LEU A 196 -7.99 -6.20 2.62
C LEU A 196 -9.26 -6.97 2.92
N SER A 197 -9.17 -8.29 2.79
CA SER A 197 -10.20 -9.23 3.22
C SER A 197 -10.07 -9.47 4.73
N LYS A 198 -11.12 -10.00 5.37
CA LYS A 198 -11.03 -10.43 6.77
C LYS A 198 -10.19 -11.69 6.93
N GLU A 199 -10.18 -12.54 5.91
CA GLU A 199 -9.34 -13.74 5.83
C GLU A 199 -7.94 -13.37 5.31
N TRP A 200 -6.94 -14.15 5.71
CA TRP A 200 -5.59 -14.04 5.19
C TRP A 200 -5.56 -14.25 3.68
N THR A 201 -4.99 -13.26 2.98
CA THR A 201 -4.77 -13.30 1.53
C THR A 201 -3.30 -13.07 1.24
N GLU A 202 -2.73 -13.87 0.35
CA GLU A 202 -1.37 -13.67 -0.15
C GLU A 202 -1.35 -12.53 -1.17
N TYR A 203 -0.41 -11.62 -1.01
CA TYR A 203 -0.11 -10.54 -1.94
C TYR A 203 1.33 -10.70 -2.44
N SER A 204 1.56 -10.25 -3.67
CA SER A 204 2.87 -10.34 -4.31
C SER A 204 3.19 -9.06 -5.05
N ILE A 205 4.39 -8.52 -4.83
CA ILE A 205 4.96 -7.42 -5.61
C ILE A 205 5.91 -8.04 -6.64
N PRO A 206 5.61 -7.97 -7.95
CA PRO A 206 6.52 -8.45 -8.99
C PRO A 206 7.79 -7.61 -9.04
N LEU A 207 8.94 -8.27 -9.07
CA LEU A 207 10.27 -7.64 -9.12
C LEU A 207 11.06 -8.02 -10.37
N ASP A 208 10.41 -8.69 -11.33
CA ASP A 208 11.03 -9.03 -12.61
C ASP A 208 11.64 -7.79 -13.27
N ASN A 209 12.91 -7.90 -13.67
CA ASN A 209 13.68 -6.85 -14.32
C ASN A 209 13.96 -5.60 -13.46
N LYS A 210 13.80 -5.70 -12.13
CA LYS A 210 14.20 -4.64 -11.19
C LYS A 210 15.67 -4.74 -10.82
N ASP A 211 16.32 -3.59 -10.68
CA ASP A 211 17.65 -3.53 -10.09
C ASP A 211 17.54 -3.56 -8.57
N LEU A 212 17.85 -4.70 -7.97
CA LEU A 212 17.77 -4.91 -6.53
C LEU A 212 19.16 -5.03 -5.87
N THR A 213 20.21 -4.51 -6.53
CA THR A 213 21.58 -4.60 -6.03
C THR A 213 21.82 -3.83 -4.74
N TYR A 214 20.96 -2.85 -4.42
CA TYR A 214 21.05 -2.06 -3.20
C TYR A 214 19.70 -1.55 -2.72
N ILE A 215 19.13 -2.18 -1.68
CA ILE A 215 17.81 -1.85 -1.14
C ILE A 215 17.87 -1.59 0.37
N ILE A 216 17.73 -0.33 0.76
CA ILE A 216 17.52 0.21 2.11
C ILE A 216 16.07 0.02 2.56
N GLY A 217 15.09 0.30 1.68
CA GLY A 217 13.67 0.17 1.97
C GLY A 217 13.13 -1.21 1.61
N GLY A 218 13.24 -2.19 2.50
CA GLY A 218 12.85 -3.58 2.19
C GLY A 218 11.36 -3.78 1.96
N PHE A 219 10.52 -3.07 2.71
CA PHE A 219 9.07 -3.14 2.59
C PHE A 219 8.44 -1.88 3.17
N VAL A 220 7.31 -1.44 2.62
CA VAL A 220 6.50 -0.35 3.15
C VAL A 220 5.03 -0.62 2.90
N TRP A 221 4.21 -0.12 3.80
CA TRP A 221 2.80 0.14 3.53
C TRP A 221 2.48 1.62 3.79
N SER A 222 1.48 2.15 3.08
CA SER A 222 0.88 3.45 3.40
C SER A 222 -0.63 3.42 3.21
N THR A 223 -1.35 4.22 4.00
CA THR A 223 -2.79 4.41 3.91
C THR A 223 -3.18 5.87 4.15
N ASN A 224 -4.45 6.21 3.97
CA ASN A 224 -4.96 7.57 4.14
C ASN A 224 -6.34 7.62 4.81
N LEU A 225 -6.69 8.84 5.27
CA LEU A 225 -7.97 9.17 5.89
C LEU A 225 -9.13 8.93 4.93
N ASP A 226 -8.99 9.27 3.65
CA ASP A 226 -10.10 9.23 2.68
C ASP A 226 -10.59 7.81 2.44
N SER A 227 -9.68 6.84 2.40
CA SER A 227 -10.00 5.43 2.21
C SER A 227 -10.32 4.69 3.51
N ASN A 228 -9.91 5.22 4.67
CA ASN A 228 -10.19 4.64 5.99
C ASN A 228 -10.66 5.72 6.98
N PRO A 229 -11.85 6.32 6.78
CA PRO A 229 -12.32 7.44 7.60
C PRO A 229 -12.56 7.08 9.06
N GLU A 230 -12.87 5.81 9.33
CA GLU A 230 -13.05 5.26 10.70
C GLU A 230 -11.75 4.64 11.26
N GLY A 231 -10.64 4.76 10.52
CA GLY A 231 -9.39 4.09 10.77
C GLY A 231 -9.32 2.66 10.23
N ALA A 232 -8.16 2.04 10.41
CA ALA A 232 -7.89 0.70 9.93
C ALA A 232 -7.15 -0.09 11.01
N THR A 233 -7.53 -1.34 11.22
CA THR A 233 -6.69 -2.32 11.92
C THR A 233 -6.45 -3.48 10.97
N PHE A 234 -5.21 -3.82 10.74
CA PHE A 234 -4.83 -4.87 9.80
C PHE A 234 -3.57 -5.58 10.27
N TYR A 235 -3.37 -6.76 9.70
CA TYR A 235 -2.33 -7.69 10.09
C TYR A 235 -1.47 -8.04 8.89
N LEU A 236 -0.18 -8.23 9.13
CA LEU A 236 0.79 -8.68 8.14
C LEU A 236 1.57 -9.87 8.70
N ASP A 237 1.90 -10.81 7.83
CA ASP A 237 2.67 -11.99 8.19
C ASP A 237 3.50 -12.50 7.00
N ASP A 238 4.49 -13.36 7.28
CA ASP A 238 5.30 -14.09 6.28
C ASP A 238 5.83 -13.21 5.13
N ILE A 239 6.55 -12.13 5.49
CA ILE A 239 7.07 -11.16 4.50
C ILE A 239 8.46 -11.60 4.04
N ALA A 240 8.61 -11.95 2.76
CA ALA A 240 9.90 -12.39 2.22
C ALA A 240 10.06 -12.09 0.71
N PHE A 241 11.32 -11.90 0.29
CA PHE A 241 11.72 -11.95 -1.12
C PHE A 241 11.97 -13.39 -1.56
N GLU A 242 11.62 -13.72 -2.82
CA GLU A 242 11.70 -15.07 -3.41
C GLU A 242 12.28 -15.13 -4.82
#